data_AF-A0A238YR87-F1
#
_entry.id   AF-A0A238YR87-F1
#
_cell.length_a   1.000
_cell.length_b   1.000
_cell.length_c   1.000
_cell.angle_alpha   90.00
_cell.angle_beta   90.00
_cell.angle_gamma   90.00
#
_symmetry.space_group_name_H-M   'P 1'
#
loop_
_entity.id
_entity.type
_entity.pdbx_description
1 polymer ?
#
loop_
_entity_poly.entity_id
_entity_poly.type
_entity_poly.pdbx_seq_one_letter_code
_entity_poly.pdbx_strand_id
1 'polypeptide(L)'
;MEFETVNEKEIKELLKSEKEPEIFVFAGRFYSYKGELEKAEDYLEKALNLFLKRWGKPSISDVSFLSFSYEETKFFQAVRELAIVKMKLGKFLESLVYMNKILEFDPDDRVIKRLKNRLESLTGVSF
;
A
#
# COMPACT_ATOMS: atom_id res chain seq x y z
N MET A 1 -14.11 4.19 10.62
CA MET A 1 -14.60 5.28 9.74
C MET A 1 -15.12 4.60 8.50
N GLU A 2 -16.45 4.57 8.33
CA GLU A 2 -17.09 3.99 7.15
C GLU A 2 -16.89 4.93 5.97
N PHE A 3 -16.52 4.39 4.80
CA PHE A 3 -16.18 5.18 3.61
C PHE A 3 -17.37 5.97 3.02
N GLU A 4 -18.59 5.75 3.53
CA GLU A 4 -19.82 6.40 3.05
C GLU A 4 -19.93 7.87 3.46
N THR A 5 -19.20 8.32 4.49
CA THR A 5 -19.36 9.70 5.01
C THR A 5 -18.29 10.67 4.54
N VAL A 6 -17.18 10.22 3.97
CA VAL A 6 -16.07 11.11 3.59
C VAL A 6 -16.15 11.51 2.13
N ASN A 7 -16.20 12.81 1.85
CA ASN A 7 -16.27 13.33 0.49
C ASN A 7 -14.92 13.88 -0.01
N GLU A 8 -14.82 14.10 -1.32
CA GLU A 8 -13.56 14.54 -1.94
C GLU A 8 -13.06 15.89 -1.41
N LYS A 9 -13.98 16.79 -0.99
CA LYS A 9 -13.63 18.09 -0.43
C LYS A 9 -12.91 17.92 0.91
N GLU A 10 -13.41 17.02 1.77
CA GLU A 10 -12.78 16.70 3.06
C GLU A 10 -11.39 16.08 2.87
N ILE A 11 -11.22 15.16 1.91
CA ILE A 11 -9.89 14.59 1.61
C ILE A 11 -8.91 15.66 1.15
N LYS A 12 -9.34 16.57 0.27
CA LYS A 12 -8.49 17.68 -0.18
C LYS A 12 -8.12 18.62 0.94
N GLU A 13 -8.98 18.81 1.93
CA GLU A 13 -8.68 19.65 3.09
C GLU A 13 -7.65 18.97 4.01
N LEU A 14 -7.83 17.68 4.31
CA LEU A 14 -6.86 16.89 5.08
C LEU A 14 -5.47 16.87 4.42
N LEU A 15 -5.42 16.77 3.09
CA LEU A 15 -4.16 16.79 2.33
C LEU A 15 -3.42 18.15 2.37
N LYS A 16 -4.11 19.25 2.69
CA LYS A 16 -3.48 20.57 2.85
C LYS A 16 -2.88 20.75 4.25
N SER A 17 -3.54 20.19 5.26
CA SER A 17 -3.22 20.46 6.66
C SER A 17 -2.05 19.62 7.18
N GLU A 18 -1.80 18.44 6.60
CA GLU A 18 -0.88 17.48 7.20
C GLU A 18 0.00 16.76 6.18
N LYS A 19 1.27 16.57 6.56
CA LYS A 19 2.29 15.81 5.81
C LYS A 19 2.39 14.36 6.29
N GLU A 20 1.34 13.88 6.95
CA GLU A 20 1.31 12.55 7.55
C GLU A 20 1.00 11.50 6.45
N PRO A 21 1.83 10.46 6.30
CA PRO A 21 1.66 9.45 5.25
C PRO A 21 0.29 8.75 5.29
N GLU A 22 -0.36 8.70 6.45
CA GLU A 22 -1.68 8.10 6.63
C GLU A 22 -2.79 8.76 5.85
N ILE A 23 -2.74 10.09 5.72
CA ILE A 23 -3.74 10.83 4.95
C ILE A 23 -3.62 10.48 3.48
N PHE A 24 -2.39 10.28 3.01
CA PHE A 24 -2.12 9.80 1.66
C PHE A 24 -2.61 8.36 1.46
N VAL A 25 -2.45 7.45 2.45
CA VAL A 25 -3.06 6.11 2.41
C VAL A 25 -4.58 6.18 2.32
N PHE A 26 -5.18 7.04 3.14
CA PHE A 26 -6.63 7.23 3.16
C PHE A 26 -7.16 7.78 1.82
N ALA A 27 -6.51 8.79 1.26
CA ALA A 27 -6.81 9.31 -0.08
C ALA A 27 -6.68 8.22 -1.15
N GLY A 28 -5.59 7.45 -1.11
CA GLY A 28 -5.35 6.31 -1.99
C GLY A 28 -6.52 5.31 -2.01
N ARG A 29 -6.97 4.89 -0.82
CA ARG A 29 -8.14 4.00 -0.67
C ARG A 29 -9.41 4.62 -1.23
N PHE A 30 -9.68 5.87 -0.89
CA PHE A 30 -10.88 6.57 -1.36
C PHE A 30 -10.95 6.60 -2.89
N TYR A 31 -9.87 7.01 -3.56
CA TYR A 31 -9.84 7.03 -5.02
C TYR A 31 -9.87 5.61 -5.62
N SER A 32 -9.29 4.60 -4.94
CA SER A 32 -9.41 3.20 -5.37
C SER A 32 -10.85 2.71 -5.31
N TYR A 33 -11.62 3.08 -4.28
CA TYR A 33 -13.04 2.74 -4.16
C TYR A 33 -13.90 3.44 -5.22
N LYS A 34 -13.54 4.66 -5.63
CA LYS A 34 -14.16 5.37 -6.75
C LYS A 34 -13.79 4.82 -8.13
N GLY A 35 -12.80 3.93 -8.22
CA GLY A 35 -12.26 3.44 -9.49
C GLY A 35 -11.29 4.41 -10.17
N GLU A 36 -10.90 5.49 -9.50
CA GLU A 36 -9.89 6.46 -9.98
C GLU A 36 -8.48 5.93 -9.62
N LEU A 37 -8.09 4.85 -10.28
CA LEU A 37 -6.95 4.03 -9.87
C LEU A 37 -5.60 4.72 -10.02
N GLU A 38 -5.40 5.57 -11.02
CA GLU A 38 -4.16 6.33 -11.23
C GLU A 38 -3.96 7.37 -10.13
N LYS A 39 -5.04 8.01 -9.67
CA LYS A 39 -4.98 8.90 -8.50
C LYS A 39 -4.69 8.11 -7.24
N ALA A 40 -5.33 6.96 -7.08
CA ALA A 40 -5.09 6.09 -5.94
C ALA A 40 -3.60 5.70 -5.84
N GLU A 41 -3.02 5.32 -6.97
CA GLU A 41 -1.60 4.99 -7.12
C GLU A 41 -0.70 6.16 -6.69
N ASP A 42 -0.91 7.36 -7.24
CA ASP A 42 -0.11 8.56 -6.93
C ASP A 42 -0.13 8.89 -5.41
N TYR A 43 -1.29 8.83 -4.77
CA TYR A 43 -1.37 9.07 -3.33
C TYR A 43 -0.68 7.97 -2.51
N LEU A 44 -0.83 6.70 -2.89
CA LEU A 44 -0.18 5.59 -2.19
C LEU A 44 1.35 5.60 -2.33
N GLU A 45 1.87 5.99 -3.50
CA GLU A 45 3.32 6.18 -3.69
C GLU A 45 3.85 7.34 -2.85
N LYS A 46 3.10 8.44 -2.72
CA LYS A 46 3.44 9.54 -1.81
C LYS A 46 3.48 9.09 -0.35
N ALA A 47 2.49 8.31 0.09
CA ALA A 47 2.46 7.74 1.43
C ALA A 47 3.70 6.87 1.69
N LEU A 48 4.02 5.99 0.75
CA LEU A 48 5.16 5.08 0.85
C LEU A 48 6.49 5.85 0.96
N ASN A 49 6.68 6.88 0.13
CA ASN A 49 7.87 7.72 0.16
C ASN A 49 8.03 8.47 1.50
N LEU A 50 6.93 8.94 2.08
CA LEU A 50 6.93 9.62 3.38
C LEU A 50 7.28 8.66 4.53
N PHE A 51 6.70 7.45 4.55
CA PHE A 51 7.08 6.43 5.53
C PHE A 51 8.57 6.06 5.41
N LEU A 52 9.08 5.82 4.20
CA LEU A 52 10.49 5.50 3.96
C LEU A 52 11.42 6.65 4.39
N LYS A 53 10.98 7.90 4.24
CA LYS A 53 11.73 9.08 4.71
C LYS A 53 11.73 9.17 6.23
N ARG A 54 10.59 8.91 6.89
CA ARG A 54 10.46 8.96 8.36
C ARG A 54 11.31 7.90 9.05
N TRP A 55 11.41 6.71 8.46
CA TRP A 55 12.23 5.62 9.00
C TRP A 55 13.71 5.69 8.58
N GLY A 56 14.06 6.59 7.67
CA GLY A 56 15.42 6.76 7.17
C GLY A 56 15.97 5.49 6.55
N LYS A 57 15.56 5.13 5.32
CA LYS A 57 16.08 3.97 4.54
C LYS A 57 16.52 2.81 5.45
N PRO A 58 15.59 2.13 6.14
CA PRO A 58 15.96 1.00 6.97
C PRO A 58 16.71 -0.01 6.10
N SER A 59 17.88 -0.45 6.56
CA SER A 59 18.48 -1.65 6.03
C SER A 59 17.48 -2.79 6.27
N ILE A 60 17.26 -3.66 5.29
CA ILE A 60 16.42 -4.86 5.46
C ILE A 60 16.90 -5.71 6.66
N SER A 61 18.18 -5.57 7.06
CA SER A 61 18.74 -6.22 8.25
C SER A 61 18.30 -5.63 9.60
N ASP A 62 17.80 -4.40 9.64
CA ASP A 62 17.49 -3.71 10.90
C ASP A 62 16.06 -4.03 11.39
N VAL A 63 15.25 -4.70 10.56
CA VAL A 63 13.87 -5.09 10.85
C VAL A 63 13.80 -6.45 11.58
N SER A 64 14.85 -6.82 12.32
CA SER A 64 14.85 -8.08 13.07
C SER A 64 14.15 -7.90 14.43
N PHE A 65 12.95 -8.47 14.48
CA PHE A 65 12.19 -8.90 15.66
C PHE A 65 11.73 -7.83 16.68
N LEU A 66 10.41 -7.65 16.70
CA LEU A 66 9.57 -7.24 17.83
C LEU A 66 9.65 -5.79 18.30
N SER A 67 9.01 -4.92 17.52
CA SER A 67 7.75 -4.34 18.02
C SER A 67 6.86 -4.09 16.83
N PHE A 68 5.62 -4.59 16.85
CA PHE A 68 4.56 -4.07 15.99
C PHE A 68 4.38 -2.59 16.35
N SER A 69 5.24 -1.73 15.83
CA SER A 69 5.04 -0.31 15.98
C SER A 69 3.80 0.03 15.13
N TYR A 70 2.95 0.88 15.68
CA TYR A 70 1.75 1.34 15.01
C TYR A 70 2.08 1.89 13.60
N GLU A 71 3.25 2.51 13.45
CA GLU A 71 3.81 3.00 12.19
C GLU A 71 4.09 1.87 11.18
N GLU A 72 4.67 0.75 11.61
CA GLU A 72 4.94 -0.39 10.72
C GLU A 72 3.68 -0.98 10.12
N THR A 73 2.64 -1.11 10.95
CA THR A 73 1.33 -1.61 10.51
C THR A 73 0.76 -0.75 9.38
N LYS A 74 0.95 0.58 9.43
CA LYS A 74 0.44 1.50 8.42
C LYS A 74 1.28 1.53 7.14
N PHE A 75 2.59 1.34 7.24
CA PHE A 75 3.44 1.15 6.07
C PHE A 75 3.04 -0.11 5.30
N PHE A 76 2.91 -1.26 5.97
CA PHE A 76 2.48 -2.50 5.32
C PHE A 76 1.06 -2.37 4.75
N GLN A 77 0.20 -1.60 5.40
CA GLN A 77 -1.10 -1.23 4.86
C GLN A 77 -0.96 -0.44 3.55
N ALA A 78 -0.10 0.58 3.48
CA ALA A 78 0.16 1.33 2.25
C ALA A 78 0.67 0.44 1.11
N VAL A 79 1.64 -0.44 1.42
CA VAL A 79 2.21 -1.41 0.45
C VAL A 79 1.11 -2.35 -0.07
N ARG A 80 0.25 -2.86 0.81
CA ARG A 80 -0.89 -3.71 0.42
C ARG A 80 -1.86 -3.01 -0.50
N GLU A 81 -2.28 -1.80 -0.15
CA GLU A 81 -3.22 -1.04 -0.99
C GLU A 81 -2.60 -0.73 -2.36
N LEU A 82 -1.31 -0.37 -2.39
CA LEU A 82 -0.61 -0.12 -3.65
C LEU A 82 -0.53 -1.38 -4.51
N ALA A 83 -0.20 -2.54 -3.93
CA ALA A 83 -0.19 -3.81 -4.64
C ALA A 83 -1.55 -4.11 -5.29
N ILE A 84 -2.65 -3.88 -4.56
CA ILE A 84 -4.01 -4.06 -5.07
C ILE A 84 -4.34 -3.07 -6.19
N VAL A 85 -3.98 -1.80 -6.04
CA VAL A 85 -4.20 -0.78 -7.08
C VAL A 85 -3.41 -1.10 -8.34
N LYS A 86 -2.12 -1.46 -8.22
CA LYS A 86 -1.28 -1.90 -9.36
C LYS A 86 -1.90 -3.11 -10.07
N MET A 87 -2.42 -4.07 -9.31
CA MET A 87 -3.15 -5.21 -9.88
C MET A 87 -4.38 -4.77 -10.67
N LYS A 88 -5.22 -3.88 -10.10
CA LYS A 88 -6.43 -3.36 -10.77
C LYS A 88 -6.08 -2.55 -12.03
N LEU A 89 -4.92 -1.88 -12.06
CA LEU A 89 -4.39 -1.15 -13.22
C LEU A 89 -3.79 -2.07 -14.30
N GLY A 90 -3.71 -3.39 -14.09
CA GLY A 90 -3.04 -4.31 -15.02
C GLY A 90 -1.52 -4.32 -14.90
N LYS A 91 -0.94 -3.59 -13.93
CA LYS A 91 0.50 -3.53 -13.64
C LYS A 91 0.93 -4.75 -12.81
N PHE A 92 0.76 -5.95 -13.37
CA PHE A 92 0.86 -7.21 -12.62
C PHE A 92 2.25 -7.49 -12.07
N LEU A 93 3.31 -7.20 -12.83
CA LEU A 93 4.69 -7.41 -12.36
C LEU A 93 5.04 -6.49 -11.18
N GLU A 94 4.67 -5.21 -11.26
CA GLU A 94 4.85 -4.28 -10.13
C GLU A 94 4.05 -4.73 -8.90
N SER A 95 2.82 -5.19 -9.11
CA SER A 95 1.98 -5.73 -8.04
C SER A 95 2.65 -6.93 -7.34
N LEU A 96 3.23 -7.87 -8.11
CA LEU A 96 3.96 -9.02 -7.57
C LEU A 96 5.17 -8.60 -6.71
N VAL A 97 5.92 -7.57 -7.13
CA VAL A 97 7.02 -7.03 -6.33
C VAL A 97 6.55 -6.58 -4.95
N TYR A 98 5.45 -5.81 -4.88
CA TYR A 98 4.90 -5.37 -3.60
C TYR A 98 4.31 -6.52 -2.77
N MET A 99 3.69 -7.52 -3.41
CA MET A 99 3.17 -8.70 -2.71
C MET A 99 4.28 -9.53 -2.07
N ASN A 100 5.40 -9.73 -2.77
CA ASN A 100 6.57 -10.42 -2.20
C ASN A 100 7.11 -9.68 -0.99
N LYS A 101 7.20 -8.35 -1.06
CA LYS A 101 7.63 -7.53 0.08
C LYS A 101 6.72 -7.65 1.30
N ILE A 102 5.41 -7.86 1.10
CA ILE A 102 4.49 -8.13 2.21
C ILE A 102 4.76 -9.52 2.81
N LEU A 103 4.99 -10.53 1.96
CA LEU A 103 5.26 -11.90 2.39
C LEU A 103 6.64 -12.08 3.05
N GLU A 104 7.61 -11.21 2.77
CA GLU A 104 8.88 -11.15 3.53
C GLU A 104 8.63 -10.84 5.01
N PHE A 105 7.59 -10.05 5.32
CA PHE A 105 7.25 -9.64 6.69
C PHE A 105 6.18 -10.53 7.33
N ASP A 106 5.13 -10.85 6.59
CA ASP A 106 4.08 -11.79 7.00
C ASP A 106 4.02 -12.95 6.01
N PRO A 107 4.88 -13.97 6.19
CA PRO A 107 4.91 -15.14 5.33
C PRO A 107 3.61 -15.94 5.36
N ASP A 108 2.68 -15.69 6.29
CA ASP A 108 1.43 -16.44 6.44
C ASP A 108 0.19 -15.67 5.99
N ASP A 109 0.38 -14.51 5.34
CA ASP A 109 -0.73 -13.76 4.77
C ASP A 109 -1.45 -14.54 3.65
N ARG A 110 -2.56 -15.17 4.03
CA ARG A 110 -3.40 -15.98 3.13
C ARG A 110 -4.07 -15.17 2.03
N VAL A 111 -4.25 -13.86 2.20
CA VAL A 111 -4.85 -13.00 1.17
C VAL A 111 -3.81 -12.71 0.11
N ILE A 112 -2.61 -12.30 0.52
CA ILE A 112 -1.52 -11.98 -0.40
C ILE A 112 -1.04 -13.22 -1.14
N LYS A 113 -0.90 -14.38 -0.48
CA LYS A 113 -0.58 -15.65 -1.15
C LYS A 113 -1.57 -15.97 -2.28
N ARG A 114 -2.87 -15.83 -2.01
CA ARG A 114 -3.91 -16.11 -3.02
C ARG A 114 -3.84 -15.13 -4.21
N LEU A 115 -3.61 -13.86 -3.93
CA LEU A 115 -3.48 -12.85 -4.99
C LEU A 115 -2.20 -13.05 -5.81
N LYS A 116 -1.06 -13.33 -5.16
CA LYS A 116 0.21 -13.68 -5.82
C LYS A 116 0.03 -14.86 -6.76
N ASN A 117 -0.46 -15.99 -6.26
CA ASN A 117 -0.66 -17.19 -7.08
C ASN A 117 -1.55 -16.92 -8.31
N ARG A 118 -2.61 -16.10 -8.14
CA ARG A 118 -3.45 -15.68 -9.27
C ARG A 118 -2.66 -14.86 -10.28
N LEU A 119 -1.86 -13.90 -9.83
CA LEU A 119 -1.05 -13.08 -10.74
C LEU A 119 0.01 -13.89 -11.46
N GLU A 120 0.71 -14.80 -10.77
CA GLU A 120 1.71 -15.69 -11.37
C GLU A 120 1.09 -16.57 -12.46
N SER A 121 -0.14 -17.08 -12.21
CA SER A 121 -0.87 -17.84 -13.22
C SER A 121 -1.26 -17.02 -14.46
N LEU A 122 -1.53 -15.71 -14.27
CA LEU A 122 -1.90 -14.79 -15.36
C LEU A 122 -0.68 -14.32 -16.16
N THR A 123 0.48 -14.14 -15.51
CA THR A 123 1.69 -13.63 -16.15
C THR A 123 2.60 -14.74 -16.67
N GLY A 124 2.45 -15.98 -16.19
CA GLY A 124 3.37 -17.08 -16.46
C GLY A 124 4.72 -16.93 -15.75
N VAL A 125 4.81 -16.01 -14.78
CA VAL A 125 6.05 -15.68 -14.06
C VAL A 125 5.92 -16.14 -12.62
N SER A 126 6.93 -16.84 -12.11
CA SER A 126 7.04 -17.23 -10.69
C SER A 126 8.36 -16.68 -10.16
N PHE A 127 8.30 -15.92 -9.07
CA PHE A 127 9.48 -15.46 -8.32
C PHE A 127 9.40 -15.93 -6.87
#